data_AF-A0A0S8IDL8-F1
#
_entry.id   AF-A0A0S8IDL8-F1
#
_cell.length_a   1.000
_cell.length_b   1.000
_cell.length_c   1.000
_cell.angle_alpha   90.00
_cell.angle_beta   90.00
_cell.angle_gamma   90.00
#
_symmetry.space_group_name_H-M   'P 1'
#
loop_
_entity.id
_entity.type
_entity.pdbx_description
1 polymer ?
#
loop_
_entity_poly.entity_id
_entity_poly.type
_entity_poly.pdbx_seq_one_letter_code
_entity_poly.pdbx_strand_id
1 'polypeptide(L)'
;MENLRAAIESDLHESLEGEWKMPVELINPDGENQIYSKNDPSELLGGQVLYFSRREDPETGETIVVDQPVVTLRISSLIRVPQAGENWYIKMPVSPVEGALKERFVFTPTRSPEHGTDIGFIRIYPQRTEETEVPVS
;
A
#
# COMPACT_ATOMS: atom_id res chain seq x y z
N MET A 1 -25.69 -18.54 -13.38
CA MET A 1 -24.24 -18.69 -13.17
C MET A 1 -23.74 -17.32 -12.77
N GLU A 2 -23.44 -17.16 -11.49
CA GLU A 2 -22.85 -15.92 -10.98
C GLU A 2 -21.42 -15.82 -11.52
N ASN A 3 -21.04 -14.64 -12.03
CA ASN A 3 -19.72 -14.46 -12.61
C ASN A 3 -18.68 -14.49 -11.49
N LEU A 4 -17.93 -15.58 -11.38
CA LEU A 4 -16.91 -15.78 -10.33
C LEU A 4 -15.92 -14.60 -10.23
N ARG A 5 -15.61 -13.95 -11.35
CA ARG A 5 -14.74 -12.77 -11.36
C ARG A 5 -15.41 -11.58 -10.67
N ALA A 6 -16.70 -11.37 -10.89
CA ALA A 6 -17.44 -10.28 -10.26
C ALA A 6 -17.58 -10.50 -8.74
N ALA A 7 -17.77 -11.75 -8.31
CA ALA A 7 -17.80 -12.10 -6.89
C ALA A 7 -16.45 -11.81 -6.21
N ILE A 8 -15.34 -12.28 -6.79
CA ILE A 8 -13.99 -12.03 -6.25
C ILE A 8 -13.70 -10.53 -6.14
N GLU A 9 -14.06 -9.73 -7.14
CA GLU A 9 -13.85 -8.27 -7.10
C GLU A 9 -14.68 -7.58 -6.00
N SER A 10 -15.87 -8.09 -5.71
CA SER A 10 -16.71 -7.61 -4.61
C SER A 10 -16.10 -7.95 -3.26
N ASP A 11 -15.64 -9.20 -3.08
CA ASP A 11 -15.00 -9.66 -1.84
C ASP A 11 -13.69 -8.89 -1.56
N LEU A 12 -12.92 -8.59 -2.61
CA LEU A 12 -11.71 -7.78 -2.51
C LEU A 12 -12.02 -6.33 -2.13
N HIS A 13 -13.10 -5.75 -2.66
CA HIS A 13 -13.54 -4.42 -2.26
C HIS A 13 -13.93 -4.40 -0.78
N GLU A 14 -14.75 -5.35 -0.32
CA GLU A 14 -15.18 -5.41 1.08
C GLU A 14 -13.98 -5.60 2.03
N SER A 15 -13.06 -6.50 1.70
CA SER A 15 -11.90 -6.82 2.56
C SER A 15 -10.85 -5.72 2.61
N LEU A 16 -10.56 -5.04 1.50
CA LEU A 16 -9.48 -4.05 1.41
C LEU A 16 -9.95 -2.61 1.53
N GLU A 17 -11.17 -2.31 1.07
CA GLU A 17 -11.71 -0.96 0.92
C GLU A 17 -12.97 -0.73 1.78
N GLY A 18 -13.38 -1.70 2.60
CA GLY A 18 -14.48 -1.55 3.55
C GLY A 18 -14.18 -0.62 4.73
N GLU A 19 -14.64 -0.99 5.93
CA GLU A 19 -14.62 -0.12 7.12
C GLU A 19 -13.21 0.36 7.53
N TRP A 20 -12.17 -0.42 7.26
CA TRP A 20 -10.79 -0.17 7.70
C TRP A 20 -9.88 0.38 6.59
N LYS A 21 -10.48 0.91 5.52
CA LYS A 21 -9.76 1.51 4.40
C LYS A 21 -8.94 2.73 4.88
N MET A 22 -7.62 2.64 4.77
CA MET A 22 -6.73 3.78 5.00
C MET A 22 -6.46 4.50 3.67
N PRO A 23 -6.66 5.83 3.59
CA PRO A 23 -6.42 6.58 2.37
C PRO A 23 -4.94 6.72 2.08
N VAL A 24 -4.53 6.44 0.84
CA VAL A 24 -3.14 6.55 0.39
C VAL A 24 -3.05 7.34 -0.92
N GLU A 25 -1.86 7.86 -1.22
CA GLU A 25 -1.57 8.50 -2.50
C GLU A 25 -0.38 7.79 -3.13
N LEU A 26 -0.53 7.34 -4.37
CA LEU A 26 0.56 6.73 -5.13
C LEU A 26 1.20 7.75 -6.05
N ILE A 27 2.52 7.72 -6.13
CA ILE A 27 3.31 8.57 -7.04
C ILE A 27 4.06 7.62 -7.96
N ASN A 28 3.75 7.71 -9.25
CA ASN A 28 4.37 6.85 -10.26
C ASN A 28 5.80 7.34 -10.62
N PRO A 29 6.57 6.56 -11.39
CA PRO A 29 7.93 6.92 -11.80
C PRO A 29 8.01 8.19 -12.66
N ASP A 30 6.91 8.55 -13.32
CA ASP A 30 6.79 9.76 -14.14
C ASP A 30 6.44 11.00 -13.29
N GLY A 31 6.23 10.82 -11.98
CA GLY A 31 5.90 11.88 -11.02
C GLY A 31 4.41 12.21 -10.91
N GLU A 32 3.54 11.44 -11.56
CA GLU A 32 2.09 11.63 -11.48
C GLU A 32 1.51 11.03 -10.20
N ASN A 33 0.60 11.78 -9.57
CA ASN A 33 -0.05 11.38 -8.33
C ASN A 33 -1.42 10.77 -8.62
N GLN A 34 -1.65 9.56 -8.11
CA GLN A 34 -2.97 8.99 -7.98
C GLN A 34 -3.48 9.16 -6.54
N ILE A 35 -4.50 10.01 -6.38
CA ILE A 35 -5.16 10.28 -5.09
C ILE A 35 -6.51 9.54 -4.99
N TYR A 36 -7.19 9.30 -6.12
CA TYR A 36 -8.53 8.71 -6.18
C TYR A 36 -8.51 7.30 -6.78
N SER A 37 -9.53 6.50 -6.45
CA SER A 37 -9.71 5.17 -7.02
C SER A 37 -10.05 5.25 -8.51
N LYS A 38 -9.49 4.35 -9.32
CA LYS A 38 -9.87 4.20 -10.73
C LYS A 38 -11.30 3.68 -10.89
N ASN A 39 -11.74 2.81 -9.97
CA ASN A 39 -13.06 2.20 -10.00
C ASN A 39 -14.16 3.20 -9.60
N ASP A 40 -13.84 4.12 -8.68
CA ASP A 40 -14.71 5.21 -8.27
C ASP A 40 -13.89 6.49 -8.05
N PRO A 41 -13.86 7.43 -9.03
CA PRO A 41 -13.11 8.67 -8.91
C PRO A 41 -13.62 9.63 -7.82
N SER A 42 -14.78 9.36 -7.22
CA SER A 42 -15.28 10.14 -6.08
C SER A 42 -14.66 9.69 -4.74
N GLU A 43 -14.07 8.49 -4.71
CA GLU A 43 -13.43 7.93 -3.52
C GLU A 43 -11.91 8.09 -3.54
N LEU A 44 -11.33 8.35 -2.36
CA LEU A 44 -9.89 8.27 -2.17
C LEU A 44 -9.38 6.86 -2.48
N LEU A 45 -8.22 6.79 -3.13
CA LEU A 45 -7.46 5.55 -3.20
C LEU A 45 -7.11 5.12 -1.77
N GLY A 46 -7.29 3.85 -1.47
CA GLY A 46 -7.03 3.33 -0.14
C GLY A 46 -6.99 1.82 -0.11
N GLY A 47 -6.51 1.31 1.02
CA GLY A 47 -6.45 -0.11 1.28
C GLY A 47 -6.03 -0.39 2.72
N GLN A 48 -5.54 -1.59 2.97
CA GLN A 48 -5.06 -1.97 4.30
C GLN A 48 -3.62 -1.50 4.49
N VAL A 49 -3.37 -0.82 5.62
CA VAL A 49 -2.02 -0.42 6.05
C VAL A 49 -1.71 -1.13 7.36
N LEU A 50 -0.76 -2.04 7.32
CA LEU A 50 -0.18 -2.67 8.50
C LEU A 50 1.06 -1.87 8.88
N TYR A 51 1.04 -1.24 10.05
CA TYR A 51 2.12 -0.34 10.49
C TYR A 51 3.38 -1.08 10.97
N PHE A 52 3.25 -2.35 11.32
CA PHE A 52 4.35 -3.21 11.76
C PHE A 52 4.20 -4.58 11.12
N SER A 53 5.33 -5.24 10.86
CA SER A 53 5.36 -6.63 10.41
C SER A 53 6.07 -7.51 11.44
N ARG A 54 5.65 -8.76 11.55
CA ARG A 54 6.32 -9.76 12.40
C ARG A 54 7.22 -10.61 11.52
N ARG A 55 8.47 -10.79 11.92
CA ARG A 55 9.42 -11.67 11.24
C ARG A 55 10.03 -12.61 12.27
N GLU A 56 10.24 -13.85 11.88
CA GLU A 56 11.01 -14.80 12.69
C GLU A 56 12.50 -14.53 12.47
N ASP A 57 13.23 -14.37 13.58
CA ASP A 57 14.68 -14.30 13.56
C ASP A 57 15.25 -15.69 13.20
N PRO A 58 15.98 -15.82 12.08
CA PRO A 58 16.49 -17.11 11.62
C PRO A 58 17.58 -17.69 12.55
N GLU A 59 18.19 -16.88 13.43
CA GLU A 59 19.24 -17.34 14.35
C GLU A 59 18.66 -17.78 15.70
N THR A 60 17.59 -17.13 16.17
CA THR A 60 17.03 -17.37 17.51
C THR A 60 15.67 -18.08 17.51
N GLY A 61 14.94 -18.05 16.39
CA GLY A 61 13.55 -18.52 16.29
C GLY A 61 12.54 -17.60 16.98
N GLU A 62 12.97 -16.44 17.49
CA GLU A 62 12.07 -15.49 18.15
C GLU A 62 11.31 -14.64 17.13
N THR A 63 10.06 -14.28 17.46
CA THR A 63 9.29 -13.33 16.66
C THR A 63 9.72 -11.91 16.98
N ILE A 64 10.41 -11.26 16.05
CA ILE A 64 10.77 -9.85 16.13
C ILE A 64 9.70 -8.99 15.44
N VAL A 65 9.40 -7.84 16.04
CA VAL A 65 8.57 -6.80 15.39
C VAL A 65 9.50 -5.94 14.56
N VAL A 66 9.25 -5.91 13.25
CA VAL A 66 9.94 -5.05 12.30
C VAL A 66 9.06 -3.83 12.04
N ASP A 67 9.62 -2.65 12.28
CA ASP A 67 9.02 -1.36 11.95
C ASP A 67 9.08 -1.09 10.44
N GLN A 68 8.49 -2.02 9.68
CA GLN A 68 8.32 -1.91 8.25
C GLN A 68 6.83 -2.03 7.94
N PRO A 69 6.21 -0.96 7.43
CA PRO A 69 4.82 -1.01 7.05
C PRO A 69 4.60 -1.93 5.84
N VAL A 70 3.38 -2.44 5.71
CA VAL A 70 2.90 -3.19 4.55
C VAL A 70 1.59 -2.57 4.10
N VAL A 71 1.52 -2.18 2.84
CA VAL A 71 0.31 -1.62 2.25
C VAL A 71 -0.25 -2.58 1.23
N THR A 72 -1.53 -2.93 1.37
CA THR A 72 -2.23 -3.82 0.44
C THR A 72 -3.31 -3.02 -0.29
N LEU A 73 -3.21 -2.96 -1.63
CA LEU A 73 -4.14 -2.24 -2.49
C LEU A 73 -4.79 -3.16 -3.50
N ARG A 74 -6.04 -2.89 -3.86
CA ARG A 74 -6.73 -3.61 -4.93
C ARG A 74 -6.23 -3.14 -6.29
N ILE A 75 -5.84 -4.08 -7.16
CA ILE A 75 -5.25 -3.78 -8.49
C ILE A 75 -6.22 -3.01 -9.37
N SER A 76 -7.51 -3.37 -9.36
CA SER A 76 -8.53 -2.69 -10.16
C SER A 76 -8.68 -1.20 -9.81
N SER A 77 -8.35 -0.82 -8.58
CA SER A 77 -8.42 0.57 -8.10
C SER A 77 -7.22 1.42 -8.56
N LEU A 78 -6.20 0.81 -9.18
CA LEU A 78 -4.99 1.49 -9.64
C LEU A 78 -5.11 1.95 -11.10
N ILE A 79 -4.67 3.18 -11.38
CA ILE A 79 -4.52 3.70 -12.76
C ILE A 79 -3.41 2.93 -13.48
N ARG A 80 -2.29 2.73 -12.77
CA ARG A 80 -1.13 1.96 -13.23
C ARG A 80 -0.67 1.04 -12.10
N VAL A 81 -0.35 -0.19 -12.47
CA VAL A 81 0.13 -1.20 -11.53
C VAL A 81 1.66 -1.08 -11.41
N PRO A 82 2.21 -0.88 -10.20
CA PRO A 82 3.65 -0.85 -9.98
C PRO A 82 4.38 -2.06 -10.57
N GLN A 83 5.49 -1.86 -11.27
CA GLN A 83 6.32 -2.94 -11.81
C GLN A 83 7.65 -3.04 -11.07
N ALA A 84 8.27 -4.23 -11.12
CA ALA A 84 9.60 -4.44 -10.58
C ALA A 84 10.63 -3.55 -11.29
N GLY A 85 11.53 -2.92 -10.53
CA GLY A 85 12.55 -2.02 -11.04
C GLY A 85 12.10 -0.57 -11.25
N GLU A 86 10.83 -0.25 -10.97
CA GLU A 86 10.32 1.12 -11.01
C GLU A 86 10.44 1.82 -9.65
N ASN A 87 10.72 3.13 -9.67
CA ASN A 87 10.77 3.96 -8.47
C ASN A 87 9.39 4.54 -8.17
N TRP A 88 8.70 3.92 -7.22
CA TRP A 88 7.39 4.37 -6.74
C TRP A 88 7.48 4.98 -5.35
N TYR A 89 6.57 5.92 -5.08
CA TYR A 89 6.36 6.44 -3.74
C TYR A 89 4.91 6.28 -3.32
N ILE A 90 4.70 6.16 -2.02
CA ILE A 90 3.38 6.17 -1.41
C ILE A 90 3.35 7.20 -0.28
N LYS A 91 2.29 8.01 -0.25
CA LYS A 91 1.96 8.77 0.96
C LYS A 91 0.85 8.05 1.70
N MET A 92 1.07 7.81 2.98
CA MET A 92 0.10 7.14 3.84
C MET A 92 0.15 7.73 5.24
N PRO A 93 -0.92 7.62 6.03
CA PRO A 93 -0.91 7.93 7.45
C PRO A 93 0.21 7.17 8.16
N VAL A 94 0.83 7.77 9.18
CA VAL A 94 1.88 7.13 9.99
C VAL A 94 1.33 6.28 11.13
N SER A 95 0.04 6.37 11.41
CA SER A 95 -0.65 5.59 12.44
C SER A 95 -2.12 5.39 12.03
N PRO A 96 -2.83 4.39 12.61
CA PRO A 96 -4.23 4.09 12.29
C PRO A 96 -5.22 5.11 12.89
N VAL A 97 -4.73 6.23 13.43
CA VAL A 97 -5.57 7.23 14.10
C VAL A 97 -6.15 8.18 13.05
N GLU A 98 -7.44 8.49 13.17
CA GLU A 98 -8.09 9.47 12.32
C GLU A 98 -7.34 10.82 12.38
N GLY A 99 -7.06 11.40 11.21
CA GLY A 99 -6.31 12.65 11.10
C GLY A 99 -4.79 12.53 11.30
N ALA A 100 -4.24 11.31 11.40
CA ALA A 100 -2.79 11.12 11.44
C ALA A 100 -2.08 11.76 10.25
N LEU A 101 -0.88 12.29 10.50
CA LEU A 101 -0.04 12.90 9.47
C LEU A 101 0.27 11.86 8.38
N LYS A 102 0.15 12.26 7.12
CA LYS A 102 0.61 11.45 5.99
C LYS A 102 2.08 11.74 5.72
N GLU A 103 2.91 10.71 5.73
CA GLU A 103 4.32 10.80 5.34
C GLU A 103 4.57 10.10 4.01
N ARG A 104 5.65 10.48 3.33
CA ARG A 104 6.08 9.88 2.06
C ARG A 104 7.04 8.72 2.34
N PHE A 105 6.79 7.60 1.69
CA PHE A 105 7.61 6.40 1.73
C PHE A 105 8.01 6.01 0.31
N VAL A 106 9.16 5.35 0.18
CA VAL A 106 9.64 4.76 -1.08
C VAL A 106 9.36 3.26 -1.09
N PHE A 107 9.07 2.69 -2.25
CA PHE A 107 8.90 1.25 -2.36
C PHE A 107 10.26 0.57 -2.17
N THR A 108 10.30 -0.52 -1.39
CA THR A 108 11.53 -1.28 -1.20
C THR A 108 12.01 -1.83 -2.55
N PRO A 109 13.18 -1.42 -3.07
CA PRO A 109 13.66 -1.84 -4.40
C PRO A 109 14.05 -3.34 -4.44
N THR A 110 14.33 -3.93 -3.28
CA THR A 110 14.76 -5.33 -3.13
C THR A 110 13.60 -6.32 -3.00
N ARG A 111 12.35 -5.85 -2.91
CA ARG A 111 11.16 -6.68 -2.99
C ARG A 111 10.36 -6.25 -4.20
N SER A 112 10.29 -7.13 -5.20
CA SER A 112 9.27 -6.98 -6.23
C SER A 112 7.91 -6.93 -5.54
N PRO A 113 7.01 -6.00 -5.92
CA PRO A 113 5.65 -6.09 -5.44
C PRO A 113 5.13 -7.49 -5.73
N GLU A 114 4.54 -8.14 -4.72
CA GLU A 114 4.09 -9.53 -4.83
C GLU A 114 2.87 -9.57 -5.78
N HIS A 115 3.14 -9.61 -7.08
CA HIS A 115 2.15 -9.80 -8.15
C HIS A 115 1.97 -11.29 -8.50
N GLY A 116 2.84 -12.16 -7.99
CA GLY A 116 3.02 -13.51 -8.50
C GLY A 116 2.07 -14.57 -7.92
N THR A 117 1.39 -14.32 -6.80
CA THR A 117 0.66 -15.36 -6.06
C THR A 117 -0.81 -15.07 -5.76
N ASP A 118 -1.24 -13.80 -5.82
CA ASP A 118 -2.55 -13.39 -5.32
C ASP A 118 -3.40 -12.70 -6.41
N ILE A 119 -4.65 -13.12 -6.58
CA ILE A 119 -5.59 -12.55 -7.57
C ILE A 119 -6.13 -11.22 -7.03
N GLY A 120 -5.87 -10.13 -7.75
CA GLY A 120 -6.64 -8.88 -7.63
C GLY A 120 -6.13 -7.83 -6.64
N PHE A 121 -5.04 -8.08 -5.90
CA PHE A 121 -4.39 -7.09 -5.04
C PHE A 121 -2.87 -7.09 -5.20
N ILE A 122 -2.23 -6.03 -4.69
CA ILE A 122 -0.78 -5.85 -4.62
C ILE A 122 -0.38 -5.59 -3.18
N ARG A 123 0.69 -6.24 -2.72
CA ARG A 123 1.39 -5.88 -1.48
C ARG A 123 2.60 -5.03 -1.78
N ILE A 124 2.68 -3.89 -1.10
CA ILE A 124 3.76 -2.92 -1.18
C ILE A 124 4.45 -2.91 0.17
N TYR A 125 5.78 -2.88 0.14
CA TYR A 125 6.64 -2.80 1.32
C TYR A 125 7.32 -1.43 1.35
N PRO A 126 6.66 -0.37 1.86
CA PRO A 126 7.28 0.94 1.96
C PRO A 126 8.44 0.97 2.95
N GLN A 127 9.40 1.85 2.67
CA GLN A 127 10.49 2.24 3.57
C GLN A 127 10.46 3.75 3.75
N ARG A 128 10.78 4.21 4.97
CA ARG A 128 11.02 5.63 5.18
C ARG A 128 12.25 6.03 4.39
N THR A 129 12.13 7.11 3.62
CA THR A 129 13.30 7.79 3.10
C THR A 129 13.91 8.56 4.26
N GLU A 130 15.13 8.22 4.68
CA GLU A 130 15.93 9.10 5.55
C GLU A 130 16.31 10.35 4.73
N GLU A 131 15.37 11.28 4.55
CA GLU A 131 15.59 12.66 4.10
C GLU A 131 14.24 13.38 3.97
N THR A 132 13.88 14.20 4.96
CA THR A 132 13.52 15.62 4.78
C THR A 132 13.45 16.22 6.19
N GLU A 133 14.55 16.83 6.66
CA GLU A 133 14.46 17.90 7.65
C GLU A 133 13.48 18.94 7.11
N VAL A 134 12.35 19.12 7.80
CA VAL A 134 11.44 20.23 7.50
C VAL A 134 12.16 21.51 7.92
N PRO A 135 12.41 22.49 7.03
CA PRO A 135 12.89 23.79 7.48
C PRO A 135 11.81 24.42 8.33
N VAL A 136 12.18 24.79 9.55
CA VAL A 136 11.37 25.65 10.41
C VAL A 136 11.25 27.01 9.73
N SER A 137 10.02 27.45 9.51
CA SER A 137 9.68 28.86 9.27
C SER A 137 8.35 29.18 9.91
#